data_AF-A0A6B3H3G7-F1
#
_entry.id   AF-A0A6B3H3G7-F1
#
_cell.length_a   1.000
_cell.length_b   1.000
_cell.length_c   1.000
_cell.angle_alpha   90.00
_cell.angle_beta   90.00
_cell.angle_gamma   90.00
#
_symmetry.space_group_name_H-M   'P 1'
#
loop_
_entity.id
_entity.type
_entity.pdbx_description
1 polymer ?
#
loop_
_entity_poly.entity_id
_entity_poly.type
_entity_poly.pdbx_seq_one_letter_code
_entity_poly.pdbx_strand_id
1 'polypeptide(L)' 'AWMMKGFFDTIPREIDESGEVDGLTPFGTFFRLILPLAKPGLAVTAFYSFITAWGEVAYASAFLVGDENLTLAGGL' A
#
# COMPACT_ATOMS: atom_id res chain seq x y z
N ALA A 1 -0.22 4.20 6.69
CA ALA A 1 0.94 3.42 7.19
C ALA A 1 0.55 2.17 8.01
N TRP A 2 -0.56 2.15 8.75
CA TRP A 2 -0.93 1.00 9.61
C TRP A 2 -1.41 -0.27 8.88
N MET A 3 -2.12 -0.14 7.74
CA MET A 3 -2.64 -1.31 7.02
C MET A 3 -1.53 -2.23 6.50
N MET A 4 -0.42 -1.66 6.02
CA MET A 4 0.70 -2.45 5.51
C MET A 4 1.39 -3.23 6.63
N LYS A 5 1.54 -2.61 7.81
CA LYS A 5 2.03 -3.29 9.02
C LYS A 5 1.10 -4.44 9.41
N GLY A 6 -0.22 -4.20 9.43
CA GLY A 6 -1.20 -5.24 9.75
C GLY A 6 -1.14 -6.44 8.79
N PHE A 7 -0.86 -6.21 7.51
CA PHE A 7 -0.71 -7.28 6.53
C PHE A 7 0.60 -8.05 6.71
N PHE A 8 1.71 -7.37 6.99
CA PHE A 8 2.97 -8.05 7.30
C PHE A 8 2.88 -8.87 8.60
N ASP A 9 2.16 -8.38 9.61
CA ASP A 9 1.91 -9.11 10.87
C ASP A 9 1.08 -10.39 10.66
N THR A 10 0.31 -10.50 9.57
CA THR A 10 -0.42 -11.74 9.23
C THR A 10 0.44 -12.80 8.55
N ILE A 11 1.67 -12.48 8.13
CA ILE A 11 2.57 -13.45 7.49
C ILE A 11 3.25 -14.26 8.60
N PRO A 12 3.01 -15.58 8.68
CA PRO A 12 3.61 -16.41 9.72
C PRO A 12 5.12 -16.52 9.51
N ARG A 13 5.87 -16.54 10.62
CA ARG A 13 7.34 -16.64 10.63
C ARG A 13 7.86 -17.93 9.99
N GLU A 14 7.02 -18.96 9.94
CA GLU A 14 7.24 -20.25 9.27
C GLU A 14 7.61 -20.08 7.78
N ILE A 15 7.15 -19.00 7.13
CA ILE A 15 7.50 -18.69 5.74
C ILE A 15 8.98 -18.31 5.61
N ASP A 16 9.54 -17.58 6.58
CA ASP A 16 10.96 -17.26 6.61
C ASP A 16 11.80 -18.53 6.84
N GLU A 17 11.36 -19.38 7.77
CA GLU A 17 12.02 -20.66 8.08
C GLU A 17 11.99 -21.61 6.87
N SER A 18 10.88 -21.64 6.12
CA SER A 18 10.78 -22.43 4.88
C SER A 18 11.75 -21.94 3.80
N GLY A 19 11.96 -20.62 3.69
CA GLY A 19 12.94 -20.06 2.77
C GLY A 19 14.38 -20.40 3.16
N GLU A 20 14.68 -20.42 4.46
CA GLU A 20 16.00 -20.81 4.98
C GLU A 20 16.27 -22.31 4.75
N VAL A 21 15.26 -23.17 4.94
CA VAL A 21 15.34 -24.62 4.63
C VAL A 21 15.54 -24.86 3.13
N ASP A 22 14.91 -24.06 2.27
CA ASP A 22 15.09 -24.09 0.81
C ASP A 22 16.43 -23.46 0.35
N GLY A 23 17.26 -22.96 1.27
CA GLY A 23 18.56 -22.36 0.98
C GLY A 23 18.49 -20.95 0.37
N LEU A 24 17.35 -20.27 0.49
CA LEU A 24 17.20 -18.88 0.06
C LEU A 24 17.86 -17.94 1.09
N THR A 25 18.47 -16.87 0.59
CA THR A 25 18.92 -15.77 1.46
C THR A 25 17.70 -14.98 1.98
N PRO A 26 17.79 -14.25 3.10
CA PRO A 26 16.67 -13.47 3.64
C PRO A 26 16.05 -12.50 2.63
N PHE A 27 16.88 -11.88 1.78
CA PHE A 27 16.41 -11.05 0.67
C PHE A 27 15.70 -11.85 -0.42
N GLY A 28 16.20 -13.05 -0.74
CA GLY A 28 15.55 -13.98 -1.66
C GLY A 28 14.16 -14.40 -1.16
N THR A 29 14.08 -14.80 0.10
CA THR A 29 12.82 -15.15 0.79
C THR A 29 11.83 -13.98 0.78
N PHE A 30 12.29 -12.76 1.07
CA PHE A 30 11.44 -11.58 1.03
C PHE A 30 10.80 -11.35 -0.35
N PHE A 31 11.59 -11.34 -1.42
CA PHE A 31 11.06 -11.04 -2.76
C PHE A 31 10.28 -12.20 -3.39
N ARG A 32 10.61 -13.46 -3.10
CA ARG A 32 9.97 -14.64 -3.70
C ARG A 32 8.79 -15.19 -2.92
N LEU A 33 8.76 -15.03 -1.61
CA LEU A 33 7.73 -15.61 -0.75
C LEU A 33 6.87 -14.50 -0.13
N ILE A 34 7.50 -13.60 0.64
CA ILE A 34 6.78 -12.58 1.41
C ILE A 34 6.08 -11.56 0.50
N LEU A 35 6.78 -11.02 -0.50
CA LEU A 35 6.24 -10.01 -1.41
C LEU A 35 5.02 -10.47 -2.22
N PRO A 36 5.00 -11.66 -2.88
CA PRO A 36 3.81 -12.15 -3.56
C PRO A 36 2.66 -12.48 -2.60
N LEU A 37 2.94 -12.93 -1.37
CA LEU A 37 1.90 -13.11 -0.34
C LEU A 37 1.31 -11.77 0.12
N ALA A 38 2.11 -10.71 0.15
CA ALA A 38 1.68 -9.37 0.50
C ALA A 38 0.96 -8.62 -0.64
N LYS A 39 1.07 -9.05 -1.90
CA LYS A 39 0.41 -8.41 -3.06
C LYS A 39 -1.08 -8.10 -2.87
N PRO A 40 -1.95 -9.03 -2.45
CA PRO A 40 -3.36 -8.72 -2.23
C PRO A 40 -3.57 -7.64 -1.15
N GLY A 41 -2.77 -7.64 -0.09
CA GLY A 41 -2.83 -6.61 0.95
C GLY A 41 -2.31 -5.24 0.53
N LEU A 42 -1.26 -5.23 -0.30
CA LEU A 42 -0.76 -4.02 -0.95
C LEU A 42 -1.81 -3.43 -1.88
N ALA A 43 -2.56 -4.24 -2.64
CA ALA A 43 -3.64 -3.78 -3.50
C ALA A 43 -4.77 -3.11 -2.71
N VAL A 44 -5.22 -3.73 -1.61
CA VAL A 44 -6.24 -3.14 -0.72
C VAL A 44 -5.75 -1.85 -0.08
N THR A 45 -4.51 -1.85 0.43
CA THR A 45 -3.90 -0.65 1.04
C THR A 45 -3.76 0.47 0.01
N ALA A 46 -3.31 0.17 -1.21
CA ALA A 46 -3.17 1.13 -2.28
C ALA A 46 -4.53 1.70 -2.72
N PHE A 47 -5.54 0.84 -2.84
CA PHE A 47 -6.90 1.26 -3.20
C PHE A 47 -7.54 2.12 -2.11
N TYR A 48 -7.41 1.73 -0.84
CA TYR A 48 -7.87 2.53 0.29
C TYR A 48 -7.14 3.87 0.37
N SER A 49 -5.82 3.87 0.21
CA SER A 49 -5.02 5.10 0.15
C SER A 49 -5.42 5.98 -1.04
N PHE A 50 -5.74 5.41 -2.20
CA PHE A 50 -6.22 6.13 -3.37
C PHE A 50 -7.59 6.76 -3.13
N ILE A 51 -8.56 6.01 -2.60
CA ILE A 51 -9.88 6.54 -2.23
C ILE A 51 -9.75 7.64 -1.18
N THR A 52 -8.89 7.45 -0.18
CA THR A 52 -8.67 8.46 0.88
C THR A 52 -8.04 9.73 0.29
N ALA A 53 -7.03 9.59 -0.57
CA ALA A 53 -6.41 10.72 -1.25
C ALA A 53 -7.35 11.40 -2.27
N TRP A 54 -8.27 10.66 -2.87
CA TRP A 54 -9.28 11.19 -3.80
C TRP A 54 -10.45 11.85 -3.06
N GLY A 55 -10.82 11.34 -1.89
CA GLY A 55 -11.84 11.93 -1.01
C GLY A 55 -11.39 13.21 -0.31
N GLU A 56 -10.10 13.55 -0.39
CA GLU A 56 -9.52 14.81 0.07
C GLU A 56 -9.86 16.00 -0.87
N VAL A 57 -11.14 16.17 -1.19
CA VAL A 57 -11.69 17.42 -1.74
C VAL A 57 -11.41 18.59 -0.78
N ALA A 58 -11.32 18.31 0.53
CA ALA A 58 -11.00 19.30 1.55
C ALA A 58 -9.60 19.90 1.41
N TYR A 59 -8.55 19.09 1.19
CA TYR A 59 -7.19 19.60 1.00
C TYR A 59 -7.00 20.27 -0.36
N ALA A 60 -7.63 19.74 -1.41
CA ALA A 60 -7.66 20.38 -2.72
C ALA A 60 -8.28 21.78 -2.62
N SER A 61 -9.42 21.94 -1.94
CA SER A 61 -10.08 23.25 -1.76
C SER A 61 -9.32 24.22 -0.84
N ALA A 62 -8.53 23.71 0.11
CA ALA A 62 -7.76 24.53 1.03
C ALA A 62 -6.44 25.04 0.44
N PHE A 63 -5.81 24.29 -0.47
CA PHE A 63 -4.50 24.64 -1.05
C PHE A 63 -4.56 25.10 -2.51
N LEU A 64 -5.59 24.77 -3.28
CA LEU A 64 -5.78 25.24 -4.66
C LEU A 64 -6.61 26.54 -4.68
N VAL A 65 -6.07 27.61 -4.08
CA VAL A 65 -6.58 28.97 -4.29
C VAL A 65 -5.95 29.51 -5.59
N GLY A 66 -6.50 29.08 -6.72
CA GLY A 66 -6.05 29.52 -8.04
C GLY A 66 -6.82 28.79 -9.14
N ASP A 67 -7.62 29.56 -9.87
CA ASP A 67 -8.61 29.16 -10.89
C ASP A 67 -8.06 28.27 -12.03
N GLU A 68 -6.75 28.04 -12.10
CA GLU A 68 -6.07 27.31 -13.18
C GLU A 68 -5.77 25.82 -12.85
N ASN A 69 -5.91 25.39 -11.59
CA ASN A 69 -5.60 24.01 -11.16
C ASN A 69 -6.83 23.27 -10.58
N LEU A 70 -8.03 23.60 -11.05
CA LEU A 70 -9.25 22.91 -10.65
C LEU A 70 -9.28 21.51 -11.28
N THR A 71 -9.35 20.48 -10.45
CA THR A 71 -9.66 19.11 -10.90
C THR A 71 -11.17 19.00 -11.18
N LEU A 72 -11.59 18.04 -12.02
CA LEU A 72 -12.98 17.86 -12.49
C LEU A 72 -14.07 17.86 -11.39
N ALA A 73 -13.70 17.62 -10.12
CA ALA A 73 -14.61 17.66 -8.99
C ALA A 73 -14.95 19.08 -8.48
N GLY A 74 -14.15 20.10 -8.81
CA GLY A 74 -14.41 21.50 -8.41
C GLY A 74 -15.27 22.30 -9.41
N GLY A 75 -15.62 21.70 -10.55
CA GLY A 75 -16.35 22.37 -11.64
C GLY A 75 -17.83 22.00 -11.77
N LEU A 76 -18.40 21.26 -10.82
CA LEU A 76 -19.84 20.96 -10.74
C LEU A 76 -20.46 21.58 -9.48
#